data_AF-A0A7S3V3Q3-F1
#
_entry.id   AF-A0A7S3V3Q3-F1
#
_cell.length_a   1.000
_cell.length_b   1.000
_cell.length_c   1.000
_cell.angle_alpha   90.00
_cell.angle_beta   90.00
_cell.angle_gamma   90.00
#
_symmetry.space_group_name_H-M   'P 1'
#
loop_
_entity.id
_entity.type
_entity.pdbx_description
1 polymer ?
#
loop_
_entity_poly.entity_id
_entity_poly.type
_entity_poly.pdbx_seq_one_letter_code
_entity_poly.pdbx_strand_id
1 'polypeptide(L)'
;IEVDNKELPGRTLKAVKGHDPKKKYEFGTLTSFAYKIADDQGNPTDEEIVVATTRLETMLGDTGVAIHPDDERYKHLHGKFVVHPFCDRTIPIVLDAELVK
;
A
#
# COMPACT_ATOMS: atom_id res chain seq x y z
N ILE A 1 -3.37 18.81 -19.38
CA ILE A 1 -2.23 18.32 -18.57
C ILE A 1 -1.63 17.18 -19.37
N GLU A 2 -0.48 17.41 -19.98
CA GLU A 2 0.21 16.41 -20.79
C GLU A 2 1.05 15.56 -19.85
N VAL A 3 0.78 14.25 -19.82
CA VAL A 3 1.44 13.31 -18.91
C VAL A 3 2.53 12.58 -19.69
N ASP A 4 3.78 13.00 -19.51
CA ASP A 4 4.96 12.30 -20.01
C ASP A 4 5.26 11.08 -19.13
N ASN A 5 5.03 9.87 -19.65
CA ASN A 5 5.40 8.64 -18.98
C ASN A 5 6.89 8.35 -19.21
N LYS A 6 7.66 8.16 -18.14
CA LYS A 6 9.07 7.75 -18.21
C LYS A 6 9.29 6.51 -17.36
N GLU A 7 9.76 5.44 -17.98
CA GLU A 7 10.16 4.23 -17.28
C GLU A 7 11.45 4.48 -16.48
N LEU A 8 11.48 3.97 -15.26
CA LEU A 8 12.64 4.02 -14.37
C LEU A 8 13.06 2.58 -14.07
N PRO A 9 14.29 2.16 -14.40
CA PRO A 9 14.74 0.79 -14.17
C PRO A 9 15.02 0.48 -12.69
N GLY A 10 14.92 1.48 -11.81
CA GLY A 10 15.12 1.33 -10.38
C GLY A 10 15.18 2.68 -9.65
N ARG A 11 15.66 2.62 -8.40
CA ARG A 11 15.80 3.79 -7.52
C ARG A 11 16.61 4.90 -8.18
N THR A 12 15.97 6.03 -8.44
CA THR A 12 16.54 7.16 -9.18
C THR A 12 16.22 8.48 -8.47
N LEU A 13 17.23 9.32 -8.26
CA LEU A 13 17.07 10.69 -7.77
C LEU A 13 16.86 11.65 -8.96
N LYS A 14 15.65 12.18 -9.14
CA LYS A 14 15.33 13.15 -10.21
C LYS A 14 14.87 14.49 -9.65
N ALA A 15 15.28 15.57 -10.32
CA ALA A 15 14.69 16.88 -10.11
C ALA A 15 13.33 16.94 -10.81
N VAL A 16 12.32 17.50 -10.14
CA VAL A 16 10.96 17.61 -10.67
C VAL A 16 10.77 19.00 -11.27
N LYS A 17 10.27 19.07 -12.50
CA LYS A 17 9.97 20.34 -13.17
C LYS A 17 8.92 21.11 -12.35
N GLY A 18 9.23 22.34 -11.95
CA GLY A 18 8.38 23.17 -11.08
C GLY A 18 8.72 23.11 -9.58
N HIS A 19 9.67 22.26 -9.18
CA HIS A 19 10.26 22.27 -7.84
C HIS A 19 11.66 22.89 -7.85
N ASP A 20 12.26 23.10 -6.67
CA ASP A 20 13.63 23.59 -6.54
C ASP A 20 14.60 22.69 -7.33
N PRO A 21 15.31 23.22 -8.34
CA PRO A 21 16.22 22.44 -9.18
C PRO A 21 17.42 21.84 -8.42
N LYS A 22 17.73 22.33 -7.22
CA LYS A 22 18.77 21.76 -6.36
C LYS A 22 18.27 20.57 -5.54
N LYS A 23 16.94 20.40 -5.42
CA LYS A 23 16.32 19.31 -4.67
C LYS A 23 16.01 18.14 -5.61
N LYS A 24 16.53 16.97 -5.25
CA LYS A 24 16.22 15.71 -5.94
C LYS A 24 15.24 14.90 -5.12
N TYR A 25 14.28 14.30 -5.81
CA TYR A 25 13.27 13.43 -5.24
C TYR A 25 13.57 12.00 -5.67
N GLU A 26 13.31 11.07 -4.77
CA GLU A 26 13.52 9.66 -5.02
C GLU A 26 12.32 9.05 -5.72
N PHE A 27 12.57 8.32 -6.81
CA PHE A 27 11.58 7.60 -7.59
C PHE A 27 12.04 6.17 -7.81
N GLY A 28 11.09 5.25 -8.03
CA GLY A 28 11.42 3.84 -8.29
C GLY A 28 11.87 3.06 -7.06
N THR A 29 11.50 3.51 -5.86
CA THR A 29 11.64 2.74 -4.62
C THR A 29 10.34 1.99 -4.34
N LEU A 30 10.44 0.70 -4.05
CA LEU A 30 9.35 -0.11 -3.53
C LEU A 30 9.50 -0.18 -2.02
N THR A 31 8.50 0.28 -1.27
CA THR A 31 8.50 0.22 0.18
C THR A 31 7.49 -0.79 0.66
N SER A 32 7.92 -1.67 1.57
CA SER A 32 7.05 -2.60 2.26
C SER A 32 6.72 -2.07 3.65
N PHE A 33 5.44 -2.13 4.02
CA PHE A 33 4.94 -1.81 5.35
C PHE A 33 3.82 -2.79 5.69
N ALA A 34 3.38 -2.84 6.95
CA ALA A 34 2.38 -3.80 7.38
C ALA A 34 1.19 -3.15 8.08
N TYR A 35 -0.01 -3.64 7.78
CA TYR A 35 -1.22 -3.33 8.52
C TYR A 35 -1.50 -4.42 9.54
N LYS A 36 -1.90 -4.04 10.76
CA LYS A 36 -2.32 -5.00 11.78
C LYS A 36 -3.75 -5.47 11.52
N ILE A 37 -4.01 -6.76 11.70
CA ILE A 37 -5.36 -7.33 11.60
C ILE A 37 -6.16 -6.86 12.82
N ALA A 38 -7.41 -6.44 12.59
CA ALA A 38 -8.33 -6.05 13.64
C ALA A 38 -9.02 -7.29 14.25
N ASP A 39 -9.24 -7.27 15.56
CA ASP A 39 -10.13 -8.20 16.24
C ASP A 39 -11.62 -7.83 16.06
N ASP A 40 -12.52 -8.62 16.65
CA ASP A 40 -13.97 -8.38 16.58
C ASP A 40 -14.41 -7.03 17.21
N GLN A 41 -13.54 -6.42 18.02
CA GLN A 41 -13.76 -5.13 18.67
C GLN A 41 -13.08 -3.97 17.92
N GLY A 42 -12.37 -4.25 16.81
CA GLY A 42 -11.63 -3.26 16.03
C GLY A 42 -10.23 -2.93 16.56
N ASN A 43 -9.73 -3.66 17.56
CA ASN A 43 -8.39 -3.45 18.11
C ASN A 43 -7.33 -4.20 17.30
N PRO A 44 -6.10 -3.66 17.20
CA PRO A 44 -5.01 -4.32 16.50
C PRO A 44 -4.56 -5.59 17.23
N THR A 45 -4.47 -6.69 16.48
CA THR A 45 -3.89 -7.97 16.93
C THR A 45 -2.39 -8.05 16.63
N ASP A 46 -1.78 -9.18 16.98
CA ASP A 46 -0.39 -9.51 16.61
C ASP A 46 -0.25 -10.03 15.18
N GLU A 47 -1.35 -10.32 14.49
CA GLU A 47 -1.35 -10.73 13.09
C GLU A 47 -1.27 -9.49 12.18
N GLU A 48 -0.52 -9.57 11.09
CA GLU A 48 -0.30 -8.45 10.17
C GLU A 48 -0.30 -8.88 8.70
N ILE A 49 -0.64 -7.95 7.82
CA ILE A 49 -0.55 -8.11 6.36
C ILE A 49 0.46 -7.11 5.80
N VAL A 50 1.44 -7.63 5.06
CA VAL A 50 2.51 -6.83 4.47
C VAL A 50 2.06 -6.36 3.08
N VAL A 51 2.13 -5.04 2.86
CA VAL A 51 1.79 -4.38 1.61
C VAL A 51 3.05 -3.71 1.05
N ALA A 52 3.32 -3.92 -0.24
CA ALA A 52 4.41 -3.27 -0.95
C ALA A 52 3.83 -2.21 -1.90
N THR A 53 4.26 -0.95 -1.75
CA THR A 53 3.82 0.16 -2.61
C THR A 53 4.98 1.09 -2.94
N THR A 54 4.90 1.75 -4.10
CA THR A 54 5.78 2.86 -4.45
C THR A 54 5.20 4.21 -4.05
N ARG A 55 3.98 4.23 -3.50
CA ARG A 55 3.20 5.43 -3.18
C ARG A 55 2.70 5.39 -1.73
N LEU A 56 3.60 5.60 -0.78
CA LEU A 56 3.24 5.61 0.65
C LEU A 56 2.19 6.68 0.98
N GLU A 57 2.13 7.76 0.21
CA GLU A 57 1.15 8.83 0.42
C GLU A 57 -0.29 8.38 0.17
N THR A 58 -0.50 7.34 -0.66
CA THR A 58 -1.86 6.84 -0.91
C THR A 58 -2.41 6.04 0.26
N MET A 59 -1.57 5.56 1.19
CA MET A 59 -2.02 4.80 2.37
C MET A 59 -3.12 5.52 3.16
N LEU A 60 -3.00 6.85 3.30
CA LEU A 60 -3.99 7.70 3.99
C LEU A 60 -5.39 7.61 3.36
N GLY A 61 -5.46 7.35 2.06
CA GLY A 61 -6.68 7.21 1.30
C GLY A 61 -7.19 5.78 1.20
N ASP A 62 -6.50 4.79 1.77
CA ASP A 62 -6.84 3.38 1.55
C ASP A 62 -8.22 3.05 2.14
N THR A 63 -9.05 2.37 1.34
CA THR A 63 -10.42 1.96 1.72
C THR A 63 -10.64 0.46 1.66
N GLY A 64 -9.66 -0.29 1.18
CA GLY A 64 -9.69 -1.75 1.08
C GLY A 64 -8.29 -2.29 0.90
N VAL A 65 -8.02 -3.47 1.45
CA VAL A 65 -6.81 -4.26 1.16
C VAL A 65 -7.23 -5.47 0.34
N ALA A 66 -6.64 -5.65 -0.83
CA ALA A 66 -6.92 -6.79 -1.70
C ALA A 66 -5.86 -7.89 -1.51
N ILE A 67 -6.29 -9.14 -1.47
CA ILE A 67 -5.43 -10.32 -1.43
C ILE A 67 -5.82 -11.28 -2.57
N HIS A 68 -4.85 -12.05 -3.05
CA HIS A 68 -5.14 -13.06 -4.07
C HIS A 68 -5.85 -14.28 -3.43
N PRO A 69 -6.92 -14.83 -4.03
CA PRO A 69 -7.67 -15.96 -3.47
C PRO A 69 -6.86 -17.26 -3.34
N ASP A 70 -5.79 -17.41 -4.12
CA ASP A 70 -4.87 -18.56 -4.06
C ASP A 70 -3.63 -18.30 -3.20
N ASP A 71 -3.50 -17.12 -2.58
CA ASP A 71 -2.40 -16.87 -1.64
C ASP A 71 -2.70 -17.51 -0.28
N GLU A 72 -2.19 -18.73 -0.07
CA GLU A 72 -2.37 -19.49 1.17
C GLU A 72 -1.90 -18.75 2.43
N ARG A 73 -1.00 -17.77 2.30
CA ARG A 73 -0.48 -17.00 3.45
C ARG A 73 -1.53 -16.07 4.04
N TYR A 74 -2.47 -15.59 3.24
CA TYR A 74 -3.42 -14.56 3.63
C TYR A 74 -4.88 -14.93 3.37
N LYS A 75 -5.17 -16.04 2.69
CA LYS A 75 -6.53 -16.48 2.35
C LYS A 75 -7.49 -16.55 3.54
N HIS A 76 -7.00 -16.92 4.71
CA HIS A 76 -7.79 -16.98 5.95
C HIS A 76 -8.16 -15.60 6.53
N LEU A 77 -7.59 -14.53 5.99
CA LEU A 77 -7.90 -13.14 6.36
C LEU A 77 -9.04 -12.55 5.53
N HIS A 78 -9.55 -13.25 4.52
CA HIS A 78 -10.68 -12.77 3.74
C HIS A 78 -11.90 -12.50 4.64
N GLY A 79 -12.48 -11.30 4.50
CA GLY A 79 -13.62 -10.87 5.32
C GLY A 79 -13.24 -10.33 6.70
N LYS A 80 -11.96 -10.41 7.09
CA LYS A 80 -11.43 -9.68 8.24
C LYS A 80 -11.18 -8.22 7.87
N PHE A 81 -10.80 -7.44 8.88
CA PHE A 81 -10.44 -6.04 8.74
C PHE A 81 -9.01 -5.82 9.21
N VAL A 82 -8.39 -4.74 8.72
CA VAL A 82 -7.14 -4.22 9.25
C VAL A 82 -7.34 -2.88 9.92
N VAL A 83 -6.49 -2.55 10.89
CA VAL A 83 -6.48 -1.25 11.55
C VAL A 83 -5.61 -0.29 10.75
N HIS A 84 -6.16 0.87 10.38
CA HIS A 84 -5.37 1.92 9.74
C HIS A 84 -4.43 2.58 10.76
N PRO A 85 -3.12 2.70 10.50
CA PRO A 85 -2.14 3.14 11.50
C PRO A 85 -2.26 4.61 11.91
N PHE A 86 -2.84 5.46 11.05
CA PHE A 86 -2.98 6.90 11.29
C PHE A 86 -4.43 7.39 11.41
N CYS A 87 -5.40 6.52 11.11
CA CYS A 87 -6.80 6.89 11.06
C CYS A 87 -7.54 5.95 11.98
N ASP A 88 -8.42 6.47 12.81
CA ASP A 88 -9.22 5.68 13.72
C ASP A 88 -10.37 4.98 12.96
N ARG A 89 -9.99 4.07 12.06
CA ARG A 89 -10.89 3.30 11.21
C ARG A 89 -10.27 1.94 10.88
N THR A 90 -11.16 0.99 10.63
CA THR A 90 -10.80 -0.31 10.07
C THR A 90 -11.03 -0.33 8.57
N ILE A 91 -10.26 -1.16 7.87
CA ILE A 91 -10.29 -1.30 6.41
C ILE A 91 -10.58 -2.77 6.08
N PRO A 92 -11.55 -3.09 5.22
CA PRO A 92 -11.88 -4.46 4.88
C PRO A 92 -10.80 -5.13 4.02
N ILE A 93 -10.64 -6.45 4.21
CA ILE A 93 -9.81 -7.31 3.35
C ILE A 93 -10.70 -8.05 2.36
N VAL A 94 -10.43 -7.87 1.06
CA VAL A 94 -11.20 -8.44 -0.05
C VAL A 94 -10.33 -9.35 -0.92
N LEU A 95 -10.95 -10.34 -1.57
CA LEU A 95 -10.27 -11.16 -2.57
C LEU A 95 -10.34 -10.48 -3.94
N ASP A 96 -9.22 -10.41 -4.64
CA ASP A 96 -9.16 -9.99 -6.04
C ASP A 96 -8.15 -10.88 -6.78
N ALA A 97 -8.64 -11.63 -7.78
CA ALA A 97 -7.84 -12.58 -8.57
C ALA A 97 -7.17 -11.93 -9.80
N GLU A 98 -7.61 -10.73 -10.19
CA GLU A 98 -7.20 -10.11 -11.46
C GLU A 98 -6.14 -9.02 -11.23
N LEU A 99 -6.34 -8.20 -10.19
CA LEU A 99 -5.47 -7.06 -9.89
C LEU A 99 -4.35 -7.39 -8.91
N VAL A 100 -4.52 -8.45 -8.12
CA VAL A 100 -3.47 -9.00 -7.27
C VAL A 100 -2.86 -10.19 -8.01
N LYS A 101 -1.53 -10.26 -8.08
CA LYS A 101 -0.79 -11.32 -8.79
C LYS A 101 0.27 -11.93 -7.90
#